data_AF-A0AA85AMM3-F1
#
_entry.id   AF-A0AA85AMM3-F1
#
_cell.length_a   1.000
_cell.length_b   1.000
_cell.length_c   1.000
_cell.angle_alpha   90.00
_cell.angle_beta   90.00
_cell.angle_gamma   90.00
#
_symmetry.space_group_name_H-M   'P 1'
#
loop_
_entity.id
_entity.type
_entity.pdbx_description
1 polymer ?
#
loop_
_entity_poly.entity_id
_entity_poly.type
_entity_poly.pdbx_seq_one_letter_code
_entity_poly.pdbx_strand_id
1 'polypeptide(L)'
;MGALFSAFCAIATFLLCIFNREPETFFSGLSSKTAYRFCGLKSYEDKVSVQFKRCSLVHVNVLLRHGTRAPDSKSIKSFTDLHERLKESYNNGSPIPYKLLTHPIPFKNAAAKELLPRGFQEHDGLGRRFFNLMRQHFNFTIENVNFYSSSIDRCIASGRAFYNGFINGSTIKPIWNRTLYCGNDEIPNSCLLNNQLSEINNHDHYIKKNITINNYLLRFFADCKNYIENIEKNKSAIYEYYQFLNSNYIVNSYENFIKRFNLKRENYTFDDLKIIFLACAYEVAAMDDNDDLSPWCSLLTPYDYPVWEYLADLKHYWRKSYGYELNYEQSCPLLGEIIQQIYNVAINFQKDNYSHKIHLVKTSNSETK
;
A
#
# COMPACT_ATOMS: atom_id res chain seq x y z
N MET A 1 -51.58 -6.50 11.19
CA MET A 1 -50.27 -7.03 11.62
C MET A 1 -49.30 -7.36 10.47
N GLY A 2 -49.76 -7.76 9.29
CA GLY A 2 -48.85 -8.15 8.17
C GLY A 2 -47.97 -7.02 7.58
N ALA A 3 -48.47 -5.78 7.50
CA ALA A 3 -47.71 -4.67 6.91
C ALA A 3 -46.50 -4.24 7.76
N LEU A 4 -46.67 -4.20 9.09
CA LEU A 4 -45.59 -3.91 10.06
C LEU A 4 -44.51 -4.99 10.05
N PHE A 5 -44.89 -6.26 9.91
CA PHE A 5 -43.94 -7.37 9.83
C PHE A 5 -43.13 -7.34 8.52
N SER A 6 -43.76 -6.94 7.41
CA SER A 6 -43.07 -6.79 6.12
C SER A 6 -42.06 -5.64 6.11
N ALA A 7 -42.39 -4.51 6.74
CA ALA A 7 -41.49 -3.37 6.88
C ALA A 7 -40.31 -3.70 7.80
N PHE A 8 -40.56 -4.45 8.88
CA PHE A 8 -39.50 -4.90 9.79
C PHE A 8 -38.58 -5.92 9.12
N CYS A 9 -39.12 -6.86 8.33
CA CYS A 9 -38.31 -7.77 7.53
C CYS A 9 -37.49 -7.02 6.48
N ALA A 10 -38.06 -6.05 5.76
CA ALA A 10 -37.35 -5.25 4.77
C ALA A 10 -36.20 -4.44 5.38
N ILE A 11 -36.44 -3.80 6.52
CA ILE A 11 -35.42 -3.07 7.28
C ILE A 11 -34.36 -4.02 7.82
N ALA A 12 -34.74 -5.18 8.36
CA ALA A 12 -33.81 -6.20 8.83
C ALA A 12 -32.98 -6.79 7.69
N THR A 13 -33.55 -7.07 6.52
CA THR A 13 -32.79 -7.51 5.34
C THR A 13 -31.90 -6.41 4.77
N PHE A 14 -32.32 -5.14 4.81
CA PHE A 14 -31.50 -4.01 4.38
C PHE A 14 -30.31 -3.79 5.33
N LEU A 15 -30.55 -3.85 6.64
CA LEU A 15 -29.51 -3.81 7.67
C LEU A 15 -28.58 -5.04 7.54
N LEU A 16 -29.12 -6.25 7.36
CA LEU A 16 -28.31 -7.45 7.13
C LEU A 16 -27.49 -7.36 5.82
N CYS A 17 -28.00 -6.74 4.75
CA CYS A 17 -27.22 -6.52 3.53
C CYS A 17 -26.10 -5.47 3.71
N ILE A 18 -26.33 -4.45 4.55
CA ILE A 18 -25.31 -3.45 4.89
C ILE A 18 -24.25 -4.05 5.82
N PHE A 19 -24.65 -4.88 6.79
CA PHE A 19 -23.75 -5.46 7.79
C PHE A 19 -23.10 -6.80 7.38
N ASN A 20 -23.64 -7.53 6.37
CA ASN A 20 -23.00 -8.75 5.83
C ASN A 20 -21.99 -8.48 4.71
N ARG A 21 -21.76 -7.22 4.34
CA ARG A 21 -20.60 -6.90 3.51
C ARG A 21 -19.39 -6.97 4.43
N GLU A 22 -18.62 -8.05 4.34
CA GLU A 22 -17.37 -8.18 5.11
C GLU A 22 -16.59 -6.87 4.96
N PRO A 23 -16.27 -6.14 6.06
CA PRO A 23 -15.61 -4.84 5.99
C PRO A 23 -14.28 -4.91 5.20
N GLU A 24 -13.67 -6.10 5.12
CA GLU A 24 -12.50 -6.40 4.29
C GLU A 24 -12.72 -6.16 2.79
N THR A 25 -13.93 -6.38 2.28
CA THR A 25 -14.26 -6.18 0.85
C THR A 25 -14.60 -4.74 0.51
N PHE A 26 -14.96 -3.92 1.50
CA PHE A 26 -15.28 -2.51 1.27
C PHE A 26 -14.02 -1.66 1.12
N PHE A 27 -12.97 -1.96 1.89
CA PHE A 27 -11.70 -1.23 1.85
C PHE A 27 -10.67 -1.80 0.88
N SER A 28 -11.03 -2.83 0.11
CA SER A 28 -10.16 -3.37 -0.94
C SER A 28 -10.01 -2.40 -2.12
N GLY A 29 -10.98 -1.48 -2.30
CA GLY A 29 -11.05 -0.54 -3.41
C GLY A 29 -10.53 0.88 -3.15
N LEU A 30 -9.35 1.00 -2.55
CA LEU A 30 -8.70 2.30 -2.24
C LEU A 30 -7.50 2.56 -3.17
N SER A 31 -7.54 1.99 -4.38
CA SER A 31 -6.50 2.06 -5.41
C SER A 31 -5.11 1.73 -4.83
N SER A 32 -4.06 2.46 -5.22
CA SER A 32 -2.69 2.26 -4.72
C SER A 32 -2.50 2.64 -3.23
N LYS A 33 -3.56 2.89 -2.47
CA LYS A 33 -3.53 3.12 -1.02
C LYS A 33 -4.20 2.01 -0.21
N THR A 34 -4.82 1.02 -0.85
CA THR A 34 -5.30 -0.19 -0.17
C THR A 34 -4.16 -0.82 0.64
N ALA A 35 -4.36 -0.98 1.95
CA ALA A 35 -3.41 -1.64 2.84
C ALA A 35 -3.33 -3.14 2.57
N TYR A 36 -2.21 -3.78 2.92
CA TYR A 36 -2.02 -5.21 2.65
C TYR A 36 -3.08 -6.09 3.33
N ARG A 37 -3.58 -5.71 4.52
CA ARG A 37 -4.66 -6.43 5.21
C ARG A 37 -6.02 -6.36 4.52
N PHE A 38 -6.22 -5.39 3.63
CA PHE A 38 -7.48 -5.20 2.91
C PHE A 38 -7.35 -5.63 1.44
N CYS A 39 -6.29 -6.34 1.07
CA CYS A 39 -6.23 -6.95 -0.25
C CYS A 39 -7.28 -8.09 -0.28
N GLY A 40 -8.46 -7.82 -0.82
CA GLY A 40 -9.59 -8.77 -0.92
C GLY A 40 -9.32 -9.99 -1.81
N LEU A 41 -8.05 -10.34 -2.02
CA LEU A 41 -7.59 -11.51 -2.74
C LEU A 41 -7.69 -12.72 -1.80
N LYS A 42 -8.41 -13.74 -2.25
CA LYS A 42 -8.43 -15.05 -1.59
C LYS A 42 -7.44 -15.97 -2.29
N SER A 43 -6.87 -16.93 -1.54
CA SER A 43 -6.00 -17.94 -2.15
C SER A 43 -6.73 -18.63 -3.29
N TYR A 44 -6.13 -18.60 -4.48
CA TYR A 44 -6.68 -19.30 -5.63
C TYR A 44 -6.20 -20.75 -5.58
N GLU A 45 -7.04 -21.65 -5.08
CA GLU A 45 -6.80 -23.09 -5.15
C GLU A 45 -7.33 -23.63 -6.49
N ASP A 46 -6.42 -23.88 -7.43
CA ASP A 46 -6.75 -24.54 -8.70
C ASP A 46 -6.26 -25.98 -8.77
N LYS A 47 -6.67 -26.68 -9.84
CA LYS A 47 -6.25 -28.06 -10.09
C LYS A 47 -4.73 -28.18 -10.30
N VAL A 48 -4.05 -27.11 -10.70
CA VAL A 48 -2.60 -27.07 -10.92
C VAL A 48 -1.86 -27.13 -9.58
N SER A 49 -2.39 -26.48 -8.54
CA SER A 49 -1.88 -26.50 -7.16
C SER A 49 -1.81 -27.92 -6.57
N VAL A 50 -2.70 -28.83 -6.96
CA VAL A 50 -2.66 -30.25 -6.56
C VAL A 50 -1.50 -30.99 -7.22
N GLN A 51 -1.16 -30.67 -8.47
CA GLN A 51 -0.03 -31.30 -9.17
C GLN A 51 1.30 -30.90 -8.52
N PHE A 52 1.42 -29.65 -8.06
CA PHE A 52 2.60 -29.16 -7.35
C PHE A 52 2.84 -29.81 -5.99
N LYS A 53 1.87 -30.54 -5.40
CA LYS A 53 2.09 -31.31 -4.17
C LYS A 53 3.14 -32.43 -4.32
N ARG A 54 3.42 -32.85 -5.56
CA ARG A 54 4.46 -33.84 -5.88
C ARG A 54 5.79 -33.20 -6.28
N CYS A 55 5.86 -31.87 -6.31
CA CYS A 55 7.05 -31.14 -6.69
C CYS A 55 7.81 -30.66 -5.45
N SER A 56 9.13 -30.61 -5.56
CA SER A 56 9.97 -29.93 -4.57
C SER A 56 10.18 -28.49 -5.01
N LEU A 57 9.98 -27.55 -4.09
CA LEU A 57 10.26 -26.14 -4.35
C LEU A 57 11.78 -25.91 -4.35
N VAL A 58 12.32 -25.41 -5.46
CA VAL A 58 13.78 -25.23 -5.66
C VAL A 58 14.21 -23.77 -5.73
N HIS A 59 13.27 -22.84 -5.92
CA HIS A 59 13.58 -21.42 -6.05
C HIS A 59 12.35 -20.57 -5.75
N VAL A 60 12.54 -19.42 -5.10
CA VAL A 60 11.49 -18.42 -4.86
C VAL A 60 12.07 -17.03 -4.99
N ASN A 61 11.51 -16.25 -5.91
CA ASN A 61 11.69 -14.80 -6.00
C ASN A 61 10.47 -14.11 -5.38
N VAL A 62 10.66 -13.10 -4.55
CA VAL A 62 9.56 -12.25 -4.04
C VAL A 62 9.83 -10.77 -4.28
N LEU A 63 8.86 -10.09 -4.89
CA LEU A 63 8.86 -8.64 -5.13
C LEU A 63 7.73 -8.00 -4.32
N LEU A 64 8.11 -7.11 -3.40
CA LEU A 64 7.20 -6.46 -2.46
C LEU A 64 7.25 -4.95 -2.65
N ARG A 65 6.08 -4.32 -2.69
CA ARG A 65 6.01 -2.86 -2.55
C ARG A 65 6.29 -2.50 -1.09
N HIS A 66 6.87 -1.32 -0.85
CA HIS A 66 6.91 -0.72 0.48
C HIS A 66 5.54 -0.73 1.19
N GLY A 67 5.56 -0.67 2.53
CA GLY A 67 4.35 -0.69 3.34
C GLY A 67 3.59 0.63 3.36
N THR A 68 2.55 0.68 4.20
CA THR A 68 1.76 1.88 4.45
C THR A 68 2.63 3.06 4.88
N ARG A 69 2.41 4.22 4.26
CA ARG A 69 3.25 5.42 4.41
C ARG A 69 2.43 6.68 4.59
N ALA A 70 3.06 7.72 5.12
CA ALA A 70 2.50 9.05 5.18
C ALA A 70 2.30 9.62 3.75
N PRO A 71 1.32 10.50 3.54
CA PRO A 71 1.19 11.28 2.31
C PRO A 71 2.40 12.22 2.10
N ASP A 72 2.47 12.84 0.92
CA ASP A 72 3.40 13.95 0.72
C ASP A 72 2.87 15.26 1.31
N SER A 73 3.75 16.23 1.52
CA SER A 73 3.40 17.51 2.15
C SER A 73 2.30 18.28 1.39
N LYS A 74 2.22 18.13 0.07
CA LYS A 74 1.17 18.77 -0.74
C LYS A 74 -0.20 18.14 -0.44
N SER A 75 -0.26 16.82 -0.32
CA SER A 75 -1.47 16.09 0.05
C SER A 75 -1.91 16.46 1.47
N ILE A 76 -0.99 16.48 2.44
CA ILE A 76 -1.28 16.86 3.84
C ILE A 76 -1.84 18.30 3.89
N LYS A 77 -1.23 19.22 3.14
CA LYS A 77 -1.74 20.58 3.02
C LYS A 77 -3.15 20.60 2.42
N SER A 78 -3.41 19.84 1.35
CA SER A 78 -4.75 19.79 0.73
C SER A 78 -5.82 19.22 1.68
N PHE A 79 -5.47 18.27 2.54
CA PHE A 79 -6.38 17.78 3.59
C PHE A 79 -6.69 18.87 4.60
N THR A 80 -5.69 19.63 5.02
CA THR A 80 -5.84 20.77 5.93
C THR A 80 -6.73 21.85 5.33
N ASP A 81 -6.42 22.29 4.11
CA ASP A 81 -7.13 23.39 3.43
C ASP A 81 -8.61 23.01 3.15
N LEU A 82 -8.89 21.75 2.81
CA LEU A 82 -10.27 21.27 2.64
C LEU A 82 -11.02 21.14 3.96
N HIS A 83 -10.35 20.69 5.03
CA HIS A 83 -10.98 20.60 6.35
C HIS A 83 -11.46 21.97 6.84
N GLU A 84 -10.64 23.02 6.69
CA GLU A 84 -11.03 24.37 7.10
C GLU A 84 -12.21 24.91 6.28
N ARG A 85 -12.26 24.67 4.97
CA ARG A 85 -13.44 25.04 4.13
C ARG A 85 -14.71 24.28 4.52
N LEU A 86 -14.59 23.00 4.85
CA LEU A 86 -15.72 22.19 5.33
C LEU A 86 -16.22 22.68 6.70
N LYS A 87 -15.30 23.09 7.57
CA LYS A 87 -15.61 23.71 8.86
C LYS A 87 -16.31 25.05 8.71
N GLU A 88 -15.87 25.90 7.79
CA GLU A 88 -16.58 27.14 7.45
C GLU A 88 -18.00 26.85 6.94
N SER A 89 -18.15 25.85 6.07
CA SER A 89 -19.45 25.44 5.55
C SER A 89 -20.38 24.93 6.65
N TYR A 90 -19.85 24.16 7.61
CA TYR A 90 -20.58 23.74 8.81
C TYR A 90 -21.06 24.93 9.64
N ASN A 91 -20.19 25.90 9.90
CA ASN A 91 -20.55 27.12 10.63
C ASN A 91 -21.65 27.92 9.92
N ASN A 92 -21.74 27.79 8.59
CA ASN A 92 -22.79 28.38 7.77
C ASN A 92 -24.06 27.49 7.64
N GLY A 93 -24.20 26.44 8.46
CA GLY A 93 -25.39 25.59 8.54
C GLY A 93 -25.38 24.35 7.63
N SER A 94 -24.26 24.04 6.98
CA SER A 94 -24.13 22.81 6.18
C SER A 94 -24.09 21.58 7.11
N PRO A 95 -24.80 20.48 6.80
CA PRO A 95 -24.86 19.27 7.64
C PRO A 95 -23.58 18.41 7.52
N ILE A 96 -22.41 19.02 7.74
CA ILE A 96 -21.13 18.29 7.81
C ILE A 96 -21.07 17.50 9.12
N PRO A 97 -20.63 16.23 9.12
CA PRO A 97 -20.55 15.44 10.34
C PRO A 97 -19.64 16.09 11.38
N TYR A 98 -20.16 16.36 12.58
CA TYR A 98 -19.38 16.98 13.67
C TYR A 98 -18.10 16.18 14.01
N LYS A 99 -18.17 14.84 13.93
CA LYS A 99 -17.02 13.95 14.14
C LYS A 99 -15.84 14.30 13.23
N LEU A 100 -16.09 14.72 11.99
CA LEU A 100 -15.04 15.16 11.06
C LEU A 100 -14.35 16.45 11.55
N LEU A 101 -15.10 17.39 12.10
CA LEU A 101 -14.59 18.69 12.53
C LEU A 101 -13.69 18.58 13.76
N THR A 102 -14.01 17.63 14.64
CA THR A 102 -13.21 17.31 15.83
C THR A 102 -12.11 16.30 15.55
N HIS A 103 -12.15 15.64 14.38
CA HIS A 103 -11.12 14.68 13.98
C HIS A 103 -9.80 15.39 13.69
N PRO A 104 -8.66 14.89 14.20
CA PRO A 104 -7.36 15.44 13.86
C PRO A 104 -7.13 15.47 12.35
N ILE A 105 -6.46 16.52 11.86
CA ILE A 105 -6.07 16.58 10.44
C ILE A 105 -5.14 15.39 10.15
N PRO A 106 -5.46 14.56 9.13
CA PRO A 106 -4.69 13.37 8.84
C PRO A 106 -3.21 13.71 8.62
N PHE A 107 -2.32 13.02 9.33
CA PHE A 107 -0.87 13.08 9.14
C PHE A 107 -0.23 14.47 9.34
N LYS A 108 -0.90 15.43 9.99
CA LYS A 108 -0.38 16.80 10.19
C LYS A 108 1.02 16.85 10.79
N ASN A 109 1.32 15.93 11.70
CA ASN A 109 2.61 15.84 12.39
C ASN A 109 3.49 14.69 11.86
N ALA A 110 3.07 13.99 10.82
CA ALA A 110 3.83 12.89 10.26
C ALA A 110 4.93 13.40 9.33
N ALA A 111 6.09 12.76 9.35
CA ALA A 111 7.13 13.03 8.37
C ALA A 111 6.67 12.59 6.96
N ALA A 112 6.67 13.53 6.02
CA ALA A 112 6.07 13.33 4.71
C ALA A 112 6.74 12.17 3.93
N LYS A 113 5.92 11.31 3.32
CA LYS A 113 6.33 10.13 2.53
C LYS A 113 7.05 9.02 3.30
N GLU A 114 7.27 9.16 4.60
CA GLU A 114 7.93 8.15 5.42
C GLU A 114 7.02 6.96 5.72
N LEU A 115 7.63 5.82 6.04
CA LEU A 115 6.90 4.61 6.40
C LEU A 115 6.20 4.81 7.75
N LEU A 116 4.91 4.51 7.81
CA LEU A 116 4.13 4.64 9.05
C LEU A 116 4.30 3.42 9.95
N PRO A 117 3.98 3.52 11.24
CA PRO A 117 3.93 2.38 12.17
C PRO A 117 3.27 1.13 11.57
N ARG A 118 2.12 1.33 10.92
CA ARG A 118 1.41 0.25 10.23
C ARG A 118 2.24 -0.41 9.13
N GLY A 119 2.97 0.36 8.32
CA GLY A 119 3.84 -0.16 7.26
C GLY A 119 4.99 -1.03 7.78
N PHE A 120 5.54 -0.71 8.96
CA PHE A 120 6.51 -1.57 9.63
C PHE A 120 5.88 -2.90 10.07
N GLN A 121 4.70 -2.86 10.70
CA GLN A 121 3.98 -4.07 11.12
C GLN A 121 3.61 -4.96 9.92
N GLU A 122 3.16 -4.36 8.81
CA GLU A 122 2.84 -5.07 7.58
C GLU A 122 4.06 -5.86 7.06
N HIS A 123 5.21 -5.22 6.96
CA HIS A 123 6.42 -5.86 6.46
C HIS A 123 7.03 -6.86 7.43
N ASP A 124 7.07 -6.58 8.73
CA ASP A 124 7.49 -7.55 9.76
C ASP A 124 6.61 -8.81 9.72
N GLY A 125 5.28 -8.63 9.68
CA GLY A 125 4.34 -9.72 9.55
C GLY A 125 4.50 -10.51 8.24
N LEU A 126 4.73 -9.83 7.11
CA LEU A 126 5.06 -10.48 5.84
C LEU A 126 6.35 -11.30 5.94
N GLY A 127 7.38 -10.75 6.58
CA GLY A 127 8.66 -11.44 6.83
C GLY A 127 8.48 -12.72 7.63
N ARG A 128 7.76 -12.66 8.76
CA ARG A 128 7.48 -13.83 9.62
C ARG A 128 6.71 -14.92 8.87
N ARG A 129 5.64 -14.53 8.17
CA ARG A 129 4.84 -15.47 7.36
C ARG A 129 5.68 -16.11 6.26
N PHE A 130 6.49 -15.32 5.57
CA PHE A 130 7.36 -15.82 4.50
C PHE A 130 8.42 -16.77 5.05
N PHE A 131 9.06 -16.46 6.18
CA PHE A 131 10.00 -17.37 6.84
C PHE A 131 9.34 -18.70 7.20
N ASN A 132 8.19 -18.67 7.87
CA ASN A 132 7.46 -19.87 8.27
C ASN A 132 7.04 -20.73 7.07
N LEU A 133 6.65 -20.09 5.96
CA LEU A 133 6.32 -20.79 4.72
C LEU A 133 7.57 -21.41 4.08
N MET A 134 8.65 -20.65 3.96
CA MET A 134 9.88 -21.12 3.31
C MET A 134 10.56 -22.23 4.12
N ARG A 135 10.53 -22.20 5.46
CA ARG A 135 11.11 -23.26 6.29
C ARG A 135 10.41 -24.62 6.14
N GLN A 136 9.19 -24.66 5.62
CA GLN A 136 8.49 -25.91 5.29
C GLN A 136 9.05 -26.59 4.04
N HIS A 137 9.72 -25.83 3.16
CA HIS A 137 10.16 -26.29 1.85
C HIS A 137 11.69 -26.25 1.66
N PHE A 138 12.39 -25.43 2.43
CA PHE A 138 13.82 -25.19 2.27
C PHE A 138 14.56 -25.30 3.60
N ASN A 139 15.71 -26.00 3.57
CA ASN A 139 16.70 -25.92 4.63
C ASN A 139 17.75 -24.85 4.26
N PHE A 140 17.47 -23.59 4.61
CA PHE A 140 18.36 -22.45 4.32
C PHE A 140 18.97 -21.87 5.59
N THR A 141 20.17 -21.31 5.47
CA THR A 141 20.74 -20.36 6.43
C THR A 141 20.37 -18.94 6.00
N ILE A 142 20.35 -18.00 6.95
CA ILE A 142 20.07 -16.60 6.64
C ILE A 142 21.04 -16.10 5.57
N GLU A 143 22.32 -16.46 5.62
CA GLU A 143 23.37 -16.08 4.66
C GLU A 143 23.02 -16.44 3.20
N ASN A 144 22.26 -17.51 2.99
CA ASN A 144 21.84 -17.98 1.66
C ASN A 144 20.66 -17.19 1.06
N VAL A 145 20.16 -16.16 1.75
CA VAL A 145 19.01 -15.35 1.30
C VAL A 145 19.48 -13.95 0.90
N ASN A 146 19.23 -13.52 -0.33
CA ASN A 146 19.60 -12.15 -0.73
C ASN A 146 18.45 -11.17 -0.51
N PHE A 147 18.75 -9.96 -0.02
CA PHE A 147 17.78 -8.88 0.20
C PHE A 147 18.17 -7.65 -0.60
N TYR A 148 17.22 -7.13 -1.38
CA TYR A 148 17.41 -5.94 -2.21
C TYR A 148 16.36 -4.89 -1.91
N SER A 149 16.73 -3.62 -2.03
CA SER A 149 15.81 -2.50 -1.96
C SER A 149 16.16 -1.44 -2.99
N SER A 150 15.17 -0.67 -3.43
CA SER A 150 15.46 0.63 -4.04
C SER A 150 16.04 1.60 -3.01
N SER A 151 16.71 2.67 -3.47
CA SER A 151 17.33 3.70 -2.62
C SER A 151 16.34 4.64 -1.93
N ILE A 152 15.06 4.28 -1.87
CA ILE A 152 14.02 5.11 -1.25
C ILE A 152 13.88 4.70 0.21
N ASP A 153 13.96 5.65 1.13
CA ASP A 153 13.98 5.42 2.59
C ASP A 153 12.86 4.49 3.06
N ARG A 154 11.60 4.74 2.65
CA ARG A 154 10.47 3.85 3.00
C ARG A 154 10.60 2.43 2.44
N CYS A 155 11.26 2.23 1.31
CA CYS A 155 11.51 0.89 0.74
C CYS A 155 12.61 0.18 1.53
N ILE A 156 13.65 0.91 1.94
CA ILE A 156 14.72 0.40 2.81
C ILE A 156 14.13 0.03 4.17
N ALA A 157 13.36 0.91 4.79
CA ALA A 157 12.68 0.67 6.06
C ALA A 157 11.74 -0.55 5.98
N SER A 158 10.98 -0.68 4.89
CA SER A 158 10.13 -1.85 4.62
C SER A 158 10.95 -3.13 4.47
N GLY A 159 12.09 -3.07 3.77
CA GLY A 159 13.02 -4.20 3.62
C GLY A 159 13.63 -4.63 4.96
N ARG A 160 13.98 -3.66 5.82
CA ARG A 160 14.50 -3.90 7.18
C ARG A 160 13.43 -4.53 8.07
N ALA A 161 12.20 -4.02 8.04
CA ALA A 161 11.08 -4.60 8.78
C ALA A 161 10.79 -6.04 8.33
N PHE A 162 10.77 -6.28 7.02
CA PHE A 162 10.62 -7.63 6.47
C PHE A 162 11.75 -8.54 6.94
N TYR A 163 13.00 -8.09 6.87
CA TYR A 163 14.15 -8.86 7.33
C TYR A 163 14.03 -9.21 8.82
N ASN A 164 13.64 -8.25 9.67
CA ASN A 164 13.41 -8.50 11.11
C ASN A 164 12.40 -9.63 11.33
N GLY A 165 11.25 -9.56 10.67
CA GLY A 165 10.27 -10.63 10.74
C GLY A 165 10.78 -11.95 10.19
N PHE A 166 11.54 -11.91 9.09
CA PHE A 166 12.10 -13.10 8.44
C PHE A 166 13.11 -13.84 9.31
N ILE A 167 13.91 -13.15 10.12
CA ILE A 167 14.84 -13.81 11.05
C ILE A 167 14.18 -14.17 12.39
N ASN A 168 12.86 -14.07 12.48
CA ASN A 168 12.09 -14.18 13.72
C ASN A 168 12.61 -13.26 14.84
N GLY A 169 13.05 -12.05 14.48
CA GLY A 169 13.51 -11.05 15.42
C GLY A 169 12.39 -10.60 16.36
N SER A 170 12.74 -9.87 17.42
CA SER A 170 11.76 -9.32 18.36
C SER A 170 10.71 -8.48 17.64
N THR A 171 9.45 -8.59 18.08
CA THR A 171 8.35 -7.79 17.51
C THR A 171 8.60 -6.31 17.78
N ILE A 172 8.83 -5.53 16.73
CA ILE A 172 9.05 -4.08 16.84
C ILE A 172 7.67 -3.41 16.90
N LYS A 173 7.38 -2.69 17.99
CA LYS A 173 6.19 -1.82 18.10
C LYS A 173 6.56 -0.38 17.77
N PRO A 174 6.45 0.07 16.50
CA PRO A 174 6.78 1.44 16.13
C PRO A 174 5.93 2.45 16.92
N ILE A 175 6.57 3.44 17.54
CA ILE A 175 5.90 4.49 18.32
C ILE A 175 5.48 5.62 17.37
N TRP A 176 4.18 5.93 17.32
CA TRP A 176 3.57 6.93 16.42
C TRP A 176 4.20 8.34 16.44
N ASN A 177 4.85 8.74 17.55
CA ASN A 177 5.51 10.05 17.70
C ASN A 177 6.98 10.10 17.30
N ARG A 178 7.54 9.00 16.81
CA ARG A 178 8.90 8.97 16.26
C ARG A 178 8.86 8.11 15.01
N THR A 179 8.82 8.78 13.86
CA THR A 179 9.24 8.10 12.64
C THR A 179 10.63 7.53 12.89
N LEU A 180 10.78 6.25 12.59
CA LEU A 180 12.06 5.55 12.61
C LEU A 180 12.93 6.17 11.50
N TYR A 181 13.55 7.30 11.82
CA TYR A 181 14.51 7.98 10.97
C TYR A 181 15.71 7.05 10.79
N CYS A 182 15.67 6.28 9.71
CA CYS A 182 16.79 5.48 9.26
C CYS A 182 17.77 6.45 8.61
N GLY A 183 18.64 7.08 9.41
CA GLY A 183 19.70 7.95 8.93
C GLY A 183 20.64 7.27 7.93
N ASN A 184 21.54 8.08 7.35
CA ASN A 184 22.50 7.71 6.30
C ASN A 184 23.35 6.47 6.63
N ASP A 185 23.92 5.86 5.59
CA ASP A 185 24.53 4.52 5.53
C ASP A 185 25.67 4.20 6.52
N GLU A 186 26.08 5.16 7.35
CA GLU A 186 27.07 4.96 8.40
C GLU A 186 26.36 4.88 9.76
N ILE A 187 26.15 3.63 10.19
CA ILE A 187 25.75 3.22 11.54
C ILE A 187 24.24 3.39 11.81
N PRO A 188 23.40 2.37 11.57
CA PRO A 188 22.15 2.25 12.27
C PRO A 188 22.49 1.75 13.68
N ASN A 189 23.02 2.63 14.52
CA ASN A 189 22.82 2.49 15.96
C ASN A 189 21.34 2.81 16.14
N SER A 190 20.57 1.77 15.82
CA SER A 190 19.19 1.56 16.08
C SER A 190 18.10 2.17 15.21
N CYS A 191 17.24 1.28 14.74
CA CYS A 191 15.81 1.51 14.78
C CYS A 191 15.28 1.38 16.23
N LEU A 192 15.91 2.04 17.23
CA LEU A 192 15.58 1.81 18.65
C LEU A 192 14.31 2.60 18.95
N LEU A 193 13.31 1.89 19.46
CA LEU A 193 12.51 2.42 20.56
C LEU A 193 13.49 2.87 21.65
N ASN A 194 13.51 4.17 21.98
CA ASN A 194 14.38 4.79 22.99
C ASN A 194 14.83 3.88 24.14
N ASN A 195 16.14 3.81 24.37
CA ASN A 195 16.86 3.99 25.64
C ASN A 195 16.32 3.34 26.94
N GLN A 196 15.65 2.20 26.88
CA GLN A 196 15.52 1.29 28.03
C GLN A 196 15.93 -0.16 27.73
N LEU A 197 16.50 -0.41 26.54
CA LEU A 197 17.10 -1.70 26.19
C LEU A 197 18.63 -1.64 26.11
N SER A 198 19.25 -0.57 26.63
CA SER A 198 20.71 -0.45 26.77
C SER A 198 21.30 -1.31 27.90
N GLU A 199 20.54 -2.25 28.46
CA GLU A 199 21.03 -3.22 29.45
C GLU A 199 20.56 -4.65 29.17
N ILE A 200 20.26 -5.00 27.91
CA ILE A 200 20.25 -6.41 27.52
C ILE A 200 21.60 -6.74 26.90
N ASN A 201 22.54 -7.04 27.81
CA ASN A 201 23.59 -8.04 27.67
C ASN A 201 24.11 -8.28 26.24
N ASN A 202 25.22 -7.61 25.92
CA ASN A 202 26.44 -8.00 25.21
C ASN A 202 26.59 -9.38 24.50
N HIS A 203 25.54 -10.07 24.06
CA HIS A 203 25.62 -11.33 23.32
C HIS A 203 24.60 -11.54 22.20
N ASP A 204 23.71 -10.58 21.93
CA ASP A 204 22.88 -10.62 20.72
C ASP A 204 23.47 -9.73 19.64
N HIS A 205 24.41 -10.32 18.91
CA HIS A 205 24.91 -9.81 17.64
C HIS A 205 23.71 -9.66 16.70
N TYR A 206 23.03 -8.50 16.69
CA TYR A 206 22.11 -8.14 15.61
C TYR A 206 22.91 -8.32 14.32
N ILE A 207 22.63 -9.39 13.57
CA ILE A 207 23.34 -9.69 12.33
C ILE A 207 23.02 -8.55 11.37
N LYS A 208 23.95 -7.59 11.26
CA LYS A 208 23.94 -6.49 10.28
C LYS A 208 23.97 -7.12 8.90
N LYS A 209 22.80 -7.44 8.37
CA LYS A 209 22.70 -7.90 7.00
C LYS A 209 22.51 -6.71 6.09
N ASN A 210 23.45 -6.53 5.18
CA ASN A 210 23.42 -5.49 4.16
C ASN A 210 22.27 -5.78 3.19
N ILE A 211 21.16 -5.03 3.31
CA ILE A 211 20.20 -4.91 2.21
C ILE A 211 20.94 -4.22 1.06
N THR A 212 20.99 -4.89 -0.09
CA THR A 212 21.70 -4.36 -1.25
C THR A 212 20.82 -3.36 -1.97
N ILE A 213 21.29 -2.12 -2.11
CA ILE A 213 20.56 -1.10 -2.87
C ILE A 213 20.75 -1.35 -4.36
N ASN A 214 19.66 -1.47 -5.11
CA ASN A 214 19.72 -1.70 -6.56
C ASN A 214 18.60 -0.94 -7.30
N ASN A 215 18.92 0.28 -7.74
CA ASN A 215 17.98 1.11 -8.52
C ASN A 215 17.86 0.68 -9.98
N TYR A 216 18.90 0.09 -10.56
CA TYR A 216 18.85 -0.43 -11.93
C TYR A 216 17.72 -1.46 -12.08
N LEU A 217 17.57 -2.35 -11.09
CA LEU A 217 16.52 -3.37 -11.09
C LEU A 217 15.19 -2.87 -10.53
N LEU A 218 15.21 -1.97 -9.53
CA LEU A 218 14.01 -1.65 -8.74
C LEU A 218 13.44 -0.25 -9.02
N ARG A 219 14.12 0.56 -9.82
CA ARG A 219 13.74 1.94 -10.21
C ARG A 219 14.12 2.26 -11.66
N PHE A 220 14.10 1.27 -12.55
CA PHE A 220 14.36 1.45 -13.99
C PHE A 220 13.59 2.62 -14.62
N PHE A 221 12.38 2.92 -14.13
CA PHE A 221 11.54 4.02 -14.60
C PHE A 221 12.09 5.41 -14.25
N ALA A 222 12.91 5.52 -13.20
CA ALA A 222 13.40 6.80 -12.71
C ALA A 222 14.48 7.42 -13.59
N ASP A 223 15.19 6.59 -14.36
CA ASP A 223 16.30 7.02 -15.24
C ASP A 223 15.91 6.95 -16.73
N CYS A 224 14.71 6.45 -17.06
CA CYS A 224 14.22 6.34 -18.43
C CYS A 224 13.68 7.68 -18.94
N LYS A 225 14.53 8.47 -19.62
CA LYS A 225 14.17 9.79 -20.17
C LYS A 225 12.92 9.77 -21.05
N ASN A 226 12.85 8.82 -21.97
CA ASN A 226 11.70 8.66 -22.88
C ASN A 226 10.39 8.46 -22.10
N TYR A 227 10.42 7.67 -21.02
CA TYR A 227 9.26 7.46 -20.17
C TYR A 227 8.87 8.76 -19.44
N ILE A 228 9.85 9.43 -18.84
CA ILE A 228 9.63 10.66 -18.06
C ILE A 228 9.00 11.76 -18.93
N GLU A 229 9.55 11.97 -20.13
CA GLU A 229 9.14 13.04 -21.04
C GLU A 229 7.81 12.73 -21.74
N ASN A 230 7.68 11.52 -22.32
CA ASN A 230 6.55 11.20 -23.18
C ASN A 230 5.34 10.67 -22.42
N ILE A 231 5.50 10.16 -21.18
CA ILE A 231 4.43 9.50 -20.42
C ILE A 231 4.22 10.16 -19.04
N GLU A 232 5.25 10.23 -18.20
CA GLU A 232 5.07 10.67 -16.80
C GLU A 232 4.63 12.14 -16.69
N LYS A 233 5.31 13.01 -17.44
CA LYS A 233 5.05 14.47 -17.47
C LYS A 233 3.99 14.86 -18.51
N ASN A 234 3.72 14.00 -19.48
CA ASN A 234 2.77 14.28 -20.56
C ASN A 234 1.32 14.07 -20.12
N LYS A 235 0.50 15.13 -20.15
CA LYS A 235 -0.93 15.03 -19.81
C LYS A 235 -1.72 14.27 -20.88
N SER A 236 -1.36 14.40 -22.15
CA SER A 236 -2.05 13.70 -23.25
C SER A 236 -1.82 12.19 -23.18
N ALA A 237 -0.73 11.74 -22.53
CA ALA A 237 -0.46 10.32 -22.35
C ALA A 237 -1.49 9.61 -21.44
N ILE A 238 -2.30 10.35 -20.68
CA ILE A 238 -3.37 9.80 -19.85
C ILE A 238 -4.74 10.29 -20.34
N TYR A 239 -4.96 10.31 -21.66
CA TYR A 239 -6.20 10.78 -22.28
C TYR A 239 -7.47 10.19 -21.65
N GLU A 240 -7.51 8.87 -21.45
CA GLU A 240 -8.68 8.19 -20.85
C GLU A 240 -8.96 8.64 -19.41
N TYR A 241 -7.93 8.97 -18.64
CA TYR A 241 -8.12 9.56 -17.31
C TYR A 241 -8.90 10.87 -17.39
N TYR A 242 -8.57 11.73 -18.36
CA TYR A 242 -9.25 13.03 -18.52
C TYR A 242 -10.66 12.86 -19.11
N GLN A 243 -10.85 11.90 -20.02
CA GLN A 243 -12.18 11.56 -20.52
C GLN A 243 -13.09 11.07 -19.39
N PHE A 244 -12.59 10.18 -18.54
CA PHE A 244 -13.35 9.71 -17.38
C PHE A 244 -13.57 10.81 -16.34
N LEU A 245 -12.58 11.68 -16.10
CA LEU A 245 -12.70 12.83 -15.20
C LEU A 245 -13.85 13.78 -15.61
N ASN A 246 -14.09 13.91 -16.92
CA ASN A 246 -15.17 14.73 -17.47
C ASN A 246 -16.50 13.97 -17.68
N SER A 247 -16.56 12.70 -17.27
CA SER A 247 -17.76 11.88 -17.47
C SER A 247 -18.88 12.22 -16.49
N ASN A 248 -20.11 11.83 -16.84
CA ASN A 248 -21.28 11.94 -15.97
C ASN A 248 -21.10 11.20 -14.63
N TYR A 249 -20.21 10.21 -14.54
CA TYR A 249 -19.96 9.48 -13.29
C TYR A 249 -19.35 10.39 -12.22
N ILE A 250 -18.34 11.18 -12.62
CA ILE A 250 -17.66 12.15 -11.75
C ILE A 250 -18.59 13.33 -11.44
N VAL A 251 -19.29 13.84 -12.46
CA VAL A 251 -20.28 14.91 -12.28
C VAL A 251 -21.33 14.49 -11.26
N ASN A 252 -21.94 13.30 -11.41
CA ASN A 252 -22.94 12.80 -10.47
C ASN A 252 -22.38 12.62 -9.06
N SER A 253 -21.15 12.11 -8.91
CA SER A 253 -20.47 12.00 -7.62
C SER A 253 -20.34 13.37 -6.93
N TYR A 254 -19.92 14.38 -7.70
CA TYR A 254 -19.81 15.75 -7.22
C TYR A 254 -21.16 16.38 -6.88
N GLU A 255 -22.15 16.30 -7.76
CA GLU A 255 -23.48 16.85 -7.52
C GLU A 255 -24.12 16.26 -6.27
N ASN A 256 -23.96 14.94 -6.06
CA ASN A 256 -24.43 14.27 -4.86
C ASN A 256 -23.75 14.79 -3.60
N PHE A 257 -22.43 15.02 -3.63
CA PHE A 257 -21.69 15.60 -2.52
C PHE A 257 -22.16 17.02 -2.19
N ILE A 258 -22.26 17.88 -3.20
CA ILE A 258 -22.75 19.26 -3.03
C ILE A 258 -24.17 19.29 -2.44
N LYS A 259 -25.07 18.48 -3.00
CA LYS A 259 -26.47 18.43 -2.57
C LYS A 259 -26.62 17.86 -1.17
N ARG A 260 -25.94 16.75 -0.85
CA ARG A 260 -26.05 16.07 0.46
C ARG A 260 -25.60 16.97 1.61
N PHE A 261 -24.60 17.79 1.36
CA PHE A 261 -24.02 18.67 2.38
C PHE A 261 -24.45 20.14 2.22
N ASN A 262 -25.44 20.44 1.37
CA ASN A 262 -25.94 21.80 1.13
C ASN A 262 -24.81 22.82 0.86
N LEU A 263 -23.82 22.42 0.06
CA LEU A 263 -22.62 23.23 -0.19
C LEU A 263 -22.83 24.21 -1.34
N LYS A 264 -22.10 25.33 -1.29
CA LYS A 264 -22.03 26.30 -2.39
C LYS A 264 -21.08 25.81 -3.48
N ARG A 265 -21.57 25.65 -4.71
CA ARG A 265 -20.81 25.08 -5.84
C ARG A 265 -19.51 25.84 -6.11
N GLU A 266 -19.54 27.16 -5.99
CA GLU A 266 -18.41 28.06 -6.21
C GLU A 266 -17.21 27.80 -5.28
N ASN A 267 -17.44 27.14 -4.13
CA ASN A 267 -16.41 26.87 -3.12
C ASN A 267 -15.76 25.49 -3.24
N TYR A 268 -16.27 24.63 -4.13
CA TYR A 268 -15.85 23.23 -4.23
C TYR A 268 -15.72 22.74 -5.67
N THR A 269 -14.75 21.86 -5.91
CA THR A 269 -14.43 21.31 -7.24
C THR A 269 -14.41 19.78 -7.23
N PHE A 270 -14.29 19.14 -8.40
CA PHE A 270 -14.09 17.70 -8.48
C PHE A 270 -12.83 17.23 -7.74
N ASP A 271 -11.78 18.05 -7.70
CA ASP A 271 -10.55 17.74 -6.97
C ASP A 271 -10.79 17.62 -5.45
N ASP A 272 -11.84 18.23 -4.89
CA ASP A 272 -12.16 18.10 -3.47
C ASP A 272 -12.61 16.70 -3.10
N LEU A 273 -13.43 16.05 -3.94
CA LEU A 273 -13.81 14.65 -3.72
C LEU A 273 -12.62 13.70 -3.86
N LYS A 274 -11.70 13.99 -4.78
CA LYS A 274 -10.44 13.26 -4.87
C LYS A 274 -9.61 13.42 -3.60
N ILE A 275 -9.56 14.61 -3.03
CA ILE A 275 -8.87 14.88 -1.75
C ILE A 275 -9.54 14.09 -0.62
N ILE A 276 -10.87 14.09 -0.54
CA ILE A 276 -11.65 13.30 0.44
C ILE A 276 -11.35 11.80 0.30
N PHE A 277 -11.40 11.27 -0.93
CA PHE A 277 -11.07 9.88 -1.22
C PHE A 277 -9.64 9.53 -0.77
N LEU A 278 -8.67 10.38 -1.07
CA LEU A 278 -7.29 10.17 -0.64
C LEU A 278 -7.14 10.26 0.88
N ALA A 279 -7.77 11.22 1.55
CA ALA A 279 -7.71 11.35 3.00
C ALA A 279 -8.27 10.09 3.69
N CYS A 280 -9.48 9.67 3.29
CA CYS A 280 -10.08 8.41 3.73
C CYS A 280 -9.13 7.23 3.48
N ALA A 281 -8.58 7.10 2.26
CA ALA A 281 -7.73 5.98 1.90
C ALA A 281 -6.44 5.90 2.72
N TYR A 282 -5.78 7.04 2.95
CA TYR A 282 -4.56 7.07 3.77
C TYR A 282 -4.85 6.74 5.25
N GLU A 283 -5.94 7.27 5.81
CA GLU A 283 -6.30 6.98 7.20
C GLU A 283 -6.73 5.52 7.40
N VAL A 284 -7.57 4.99 6.52
CA VAL A 284 -7.95 3.56 6.55
C VAL A 284 -6.73 2.66 6.44
N ALA A 285 -5.75 3.04 5.62
CA ALA A 285 -4.51 2.28 5.51
C ALA A 285 -3.69 2.33 6.80
N ALA A 286 -3.70 3.45 7.52
CA ALA A 286 -2.87 3.69 8.70
C ALA A 286 -3.51 3.26 10.03
N MET A 287 -4.84 3.18 10.12
CA MET A 287 -5.58 2.91 11.36
C MET A 287 -5.28 1.51 11.92
N ASP A 288 -5.33 1.34 13.23
CA ASP A 288 -5.24 0.04 13.90
C ASP A 288 -6.58 -0.73 13.82
N ASP A 289 -6.60 -2.01 14.20
CA ASP A 289 -7.79 -2.86 14.04
C ASP A 289 -8.95 -2.46 14.97
N ASN A 290 -8.66 -1.71 16.04
CA ASN A 290 -9.65 -1.24 17.02
C ASN A 290 -10.07 0.22 16.80
N ASP A 291 -9.53 0.89 15.80
CA ASP A 291 -9.83 2.29 15.53
C ASP A 291 -11.22 2.44 14.93
N ASP A 292 -11.88 3.55 15.26
CA ASP A 292 -13.09 3.97 14.57
C ASP A 292 -12.79 4.25 13.09
N LEU A 293 -13.78 4.00 12.23
CA LEU A 293 -13.68 4.37 10.82
C LEU A 293 -13.39 5.87 10.67
N SER A 294 -12.42 6.19 9.80
CA SER A 294 -12.05 7.56 9.43
C SER A 294 -13.30 8.40 9.09
N PRO A 295 -13.52 9.54 9.76
CA PRO A 295 -14.62 10.44 9.44
C PRO A 295 -14.56 10.99 8.01
N TRP A 296 -13.39 11.03 7.37
CA TRP A 296 -13.26 11.42 5.96
C TRP A 296 -13.98 10.45 5.03
N CYS A 297 -14.04 9.16 5.38
CA CYS A 297 -14.79 8.16 4.62
C CYS A 297 -16.31 8.41 4.66
N SER A 298 -16.83 9.04 5.73
CA SER A 298 -18.26 9.36 5.84
C SER A 298 -18.73 10.42 4.85
N LEU A 299 -17.80 11.20 4.28
CA LEU A 299 -18.08 12.17 3.22
C LEU A 299 -18.27 11.52 1.84
N LEU A 300 -18.06 10.21 1.71
CA LEU A 300 -18.25 9.46 0.48
C LEU A 300 -19.50 8.57 0.59
N THR A 301 -20.05 8.19 -0.55
CA THR A 301 -21.12 7.20 -0.69
C THR A 301 -20.55 5.92 -1.30
N PRO A 302 -21.27 4.78 -1.19
CA PRO A 302 -20.89 3.56 -1.91
C PRO A 302 -20.77 3.72 -3.44
N TYR A 303 -21.39 4.75 -4.03
CA TYR A 303 -21.24 5.09 -5.44
C TYR A 303 -19.90 5.79 -5.72
N ASP A 304 -19.42 6.61 -4.80
CA ASP A 304 -18.20 7.41 -5.00
C ASP A 304 -16.94 6.55 -5.02
N TYR A 305 -16.84 5.55 -4.15
CA TYR A 305 -15.67 4.67 -4.05
C TYR A 305 -15.23 4.06 -5.39
N PRO A 306 -16.07 3.29 -6.12
CA PRO A 306 -15.66 2.69 -7.38
C PRO A 306 -15.37 3.74 -8.46
N VAL A 307 -16.01 4.91 -8.42
CA VAL A 307 -15.75 6.01 -9.36
C VAL A 307 -14.34 6.58 -9.16
N TRP A 308 -13.98 6.92 -7.93
CA TRP A 308 -12.68 7.51 -7.61
C TRP A 308 -11.55 6.49 -7.64
N GLU A 309 -11.84 5.23 -7.32
CA GLU A 309 -10.93 4.09 -7.52
C GLU A 309 -10.61 3.91 -9.00
N TYR A 310 -11.64 3.80 -9.86
CA TYR A 310 -11.44 3.59 -11.30
C TYR A 310 -10.70 4.76 -11.96
N LEU A 311 -10.99 6.01 -11.55
CA LEU A 311 -10.22 7.17 -12.01
C LEU A 311 -8.72 7.04 -11.66
N ALA A 312 -8.41 6.57 -10.45
CA ALA A 312 -7.02 6.34 -10.04
C ALA A 312 -6.37 5.19 -10.82
N ASP A 313 -7.13 4.13 -11.11
CA ASP A 313 -6.67 2.99 -11.90
C ASP A 313 -6.37 3.38 -13.34
N LEU A 314 -7.21 4.19 -13.99
CA LEU A 314 -6.89 4.74 -15.32
C LEU A 314 -5.57 5.50 -15.31
N LYS A 315 -5.33 6.33 -14.29
CA LYS A 315 -4.05 7.04 -14.16
C LYS A 315 -2.88 6.07 -14.04
N HIS A 316 -3.01 5.01 -13.25
CA HIS A 316 -1.96 4.03 -13.04
C HIS A 316 -1.74 3.14 -14.28
N TYR A 317 -2.81 2.71 -14.94
CA TYR A 317 -2.77 1.88 -16.14
C TYR A 317 -1.97 2.56 -17.25
N TRP A 318 -2.35 3.79 -17.58
CA TRP A 318 -1.72 4.54 -18.67
C TRP A 318 -0.30 5.02 -18.33
N ARG A 319 0.02 5.26 -17.05
CA ARG A 319 1.36 5.70 -16.66
C ARG A 319 2.32 4.57 -16.34
N LYS A 320 1.87 3.38 -15.97
CA LYS A 320 2.73 2.39 -15.31
C LYS A 320 2.47 0.96 -15.74
N SER A 321 1.38 0.71 -16.44
CA SER A 321 0.99 -0.63 -16.90
C SER A 321 0.94 -0.65 -18.42
N TYR A 322 0.09 -1.51 -19.00
CA TYR A 322 0.01 -1.81 -20.43
C TYR A 322 -0.53 -0.69 -21.32
N GLY A 323 -0.71 0.54 -20.81
CA GLY A 323 -1.12 1.67 -21.65
C GLY A 323 -0.10 2.03 -22.74
N TYR A 324 1.20 1.78 -22.51
CA TYR A 324 2.26 1.98 -23.50
C TYR A 324 3.27 0.85 -23.41
N GLU A 325 3.83 0.45 -24.55
CA GLU A 325 4.88 -0.58 -24.62
C GLU A 325 6.08 -0.25 -23.73
N LEU A 326 6.53 1.00 -23.80
CA LEU A 326 7.64 1.51 -22.99
C LEU A 326 7.43 1.29 -21.47
N ASN A 327 6.19 1.28 -20.98
CA ASN A 327 5.92 1.12 -19.54
C ASN A 327 6.33 -0.26 -19.02
N TYR A 328 6.17 -1.32 -19.82
CA TYR A 328 6.56 -2.68 -19.43
C TYR A 328 7.93 -3.08 -19.98
N GLU A 329 8.37 -2.54 -21.11
CA GLU A 329 9.72 -2.78 -21.64
C GLU A 329 10.82 -2.31 -20.68
N GLN A 330 10.61 -1.19 -20.00
CA GLN A 330 11.58 -0.71 -19.00
C GLN A 330 11.79 -1.68 -17.83
N SER A 331 10.88 -2.64 -17.61
CA SER A 331 11.02 -3.68 -16.58
C SER A 331 11.91 -4.87 -17.01
N CYS A 332 12.30 -4.93 -18.29
CA CYS A 332 13.13 -6.01 -18.85
C CYS A 332 14.39 -6.33 -18.03
N PRO A 333 15.15 -5.36 -17.45
CA PRO A 333 16.28 -5.69 -16.61
C PRO A 333 15.91 -6.55 -15.39
N LEU A 334 14.80 -6.23 -14.72
CA LEU A 334 14.32 -6.99 -13.56
C LEU A 334 13.81 -8.36 -13.98
N LEU A 335 13.04 -8.44 -15.07
CA LEU A 335 12.52 -9.70 -15.58
C LEU A 335 13.65 -10.63 -16.04
N GLY A 336 14.63 -10.08 -16.77
CA GLY A 336 15.82 -10.80 -17.22
C GLY A 336 16.62 -11.38 -16.06
N GLU A 337 16.81 -10.61 -14.98
CA GLU A 337 17.47 -11.08 -13.76
C GLU A 337 16.68 -12.23 -13.08
N ILE A 338 15.35 -12.13 -12.98
CA ILE A 338 14.49 -13.19 -12.43
C ILE A 338 14.58 -14.47 -13.27
N ILE A 339 14.48 -14.35 -14.60
CA ILE A 339 14.56 -15.50 -15.52
C ILE A 339 15.95 -16.14 -15.44
N GLN A 340 17.02 -15.34 -15.43
CA GLN A 340 18.39 -15.86 -15.33
C GLN A 340 18.61 -16.63 -14.03
N GLN A 341 18.05 -16.17 -12.91
CA GLN A 341 18.11 -16.89 -11.63
C GLN A 341 17.37 -18.22 -11.69
N ILE A 342 16.15 -18.22 -12.24
CA ILE A 342 15.36 -19.45 -12.43
C ILE A 342 16.14 -20.44 -13.30
N TYR A 343 16.69 -19.98 -14.42
CA TYR A 343 17.49 -20.79 -15.34
C TYR A 343 18.73 -21.40 -14.65
N ASN A 344 19.50 -20.59 -13.94
CA ASN A 344 20.70 -21.04 -13.24
C ASN A 344 20.38 -22.11 -12.19
N VAL A 345 19.29 -21.92 -11.44
CA VAL A 345 18.83 -22.91 -10.46
C VAL A 345 18.40 -24.20 -11.16
N ALA A 346 17.63 -24.12 -12.24
CA ALA A 346 17.19 -25.29 -12.99
C ALA A 346 18.36 -26.13 -13.52
N ILE A 347 19.39 -25.48 -14.10
CA ILE A 347 20.59 -26.17 -14.60
C ILE A 347 21.40 -26.79 -13.47
N ASN A 348 21.57 -26.10 -12.34
CA ASN A 348 22.33 -26.64 -11.20
C ASN A 348 21.60 -27.80 -10.52
N PHE A 349 20.28 -27.74 -10.47
CA PHE A 349 19.44 -28.84 -9.96
C PHE A 349 19.58 -30.09 -10.82
N GLN A 350 19.62 -29.96 -12.16
CA GLN A 350 19.85 -31.10 -13.07
C GLN A 350 21.24 -31.74 -12.92
N LYS A 351 22.24 -30.99 -12.44
CA LYS A 351 23.64 -31.44 -12.35
C LYS A 351 24.00 -32.02 -10.97
N ASP A 352 23.02 -32.23 -10.08
CA ASP A 352 23.22 -32.59 -8.67
C ASP A 352 24.19 -31.67 -7.90
N ASN A 353 24.42 -30.46 -8.41
CA ASN A 353 25.32 -29.45 -7.83
C ASN A 353 24.51 -28.27 -7.30
N TYR A 354 23.43 -28.58 -6.57
CA TYR A 354 22.48 -27.60 -6.07
C TYR A 354 22.73 -27.33 -4.59
N SER A 355 22.92 -26.06 -4.25
CA SER A 355 22.80 -25.58 -2.87
C SER A 355 21.38 -25.06 -2.68
N HIS A 356 20.67 -25.52 -1.65
CA HIS A 356 19.34 -25.01 -1.26
C HIS A 356 19.43 -23.51 -0.91
N LYS A 357 19.43 -22.64 -1.93
CA LYS A 357 19.52 -21.19 -1.79
C LYS A 357 18.17 -20.57 -2.11
N ILE A 358 17.66 -19.75 -1.18
CA ILE A 358 16.48 -18.93 -1.41
C ILE A 358 16.94 -17.62 -2.01
N HIS A 359 16.70 -17.46 -3.29
CA HIS A 359 17.13 -16.28 -4.02
C HIS A 359 16.00 -15.25 -4.12
N LEU A 360 16.10 -14.24 -3.24
CA LEU A 360 15.64 -12.86 -3.37
C LEU A 360 14.29 -12.45 -2.77
N VAL A 361 14.40 -11.58 -1.76
CA VAL A 361 13.36 -10.62 -1.37
C VAL A 361 13.74 -9.23 -1.87
N LYS A 362 12.92 -8.67 -2.77
CA LYS A 362 13.10 -7.33 -3.36
C LYS A 362 12.01 -6.40 -2.82
N THR A 363 12.39 -5.28 -2.18
CA THR A 363 11.44 -4.22 -1.82
C THR A 363 11.55 -3.03 -2.78
N SER A 364 10.43 -2.65 -3.40
CA SER A 364 10.38 -1.63 -4.45
C SER A 364 9.23 -0.66 -4.29
N ASN A 365 9.13 0.31 -5.20
CA ASN A 365 7.98 1.20 -5.27
C ASN A 365 6.80 0.51 -5.97
N SER A 366 5.61 1.09 -5.86
CA SER A 366 4.41 0.64 -6.60
C SER A 366 4.59 0.67 -8.11
N GLU A 367 5.51 1.48 -8.61
CA GLU A 367 5.85 1.68 -10.01
C GLU A 367 6.63 0.51 -10.61
N THR A 368 7.21 -0.34 -9.75
CA THR A 368 8.06 -1.47 -10.14
C THR A 368 7.28 -2.78 -10.20
N LYS A 369 6.11 -2.84 -9.56
CA LYS A 369 5.23 -4.01 -9.44
C LYS A 369 3.97 -3.75 -10.24
#